data_AF-A0A947F7Q7-F1
#
_entry.id   AF-A0A947F7Q7-F1
#
_cell.length_a   1.000
_cell.length_b   1.000
_cell.length_c   1.000
_cell.angle_alpha   90.00
_cell.angle_beta   90.00
_cell.angle_gamma   90.00
#
_symmetry.space_group_name_H-M   'P 1'
#
loop_
_entity.id
_entity.type
_entity.pdbx_description
1 polymer ?
#
loop_
_entity_poly.entity_id
_entity_poly.type
_entity_poly.pdbx_seq_one_letter_code
_entity_poly.pdbx_strand_id
1 'polypeptide(L)'
;MSERIVVDPITRIEGHLRIEAEIKDGKIVDAYSSSTMVRGIEKIVKGRDPRDVWAFVQRTCGVCTTVHALASVRAVEDALEIVIPPNAEMVRNIMAGSLYMHDHVVHFYHLHALDWVDVVNALQADPVKTSELAQSLSNWPKSSPGYFSDIKKRITKFVESGQLGIFANGYWGHPQMKLPAEANLMAVAHYLEALEWQKEIVKVHTIFGGKNPHPNYLVGGMACAINTENPGGLNAERLAMVGKLIEQGKNFVEQVY
;
A
#
# COMPACT_ATOMS: atom_id res chain seq x y z
N MET A 1 -29.72 20.97 19.27
CA MET A 1 -28.95 21.89 18.41
C MET A 1 -28.19 21.03 17.41
N SER A 2 -28.14 21.41 16.13
CA SER A 2 -27.28 20.75 15.15
C SER A 2 -25.83 21.17 15.39
N GLU A 3 -24.94 20.22 15.60
CA GLU A 3 -23.50 20.45 15.73
C GLU A 3 -22.83 20.12 14.39
N ARG A 4 -21.86 20.93 13.97
CA ARG A 4 -21.06 20.66 12.76
C ARG A 4 -19.65 20.30 13.16
N ILE A 5 -19.25 19.06 12.87
CA ILE A 5 -17.89 18.57 13.07
C ILE A 5 -17.10 18.72 11.78
N VAL A 6 -15.84 19.13 11.92
CA VAL A 6 -14.89 19.29 10.82
C VAL A 6 -13.68 18.41 11.11
N VAL A 7 -13.30 17.58 10.12
CA VAL A 7 -12.05 16.83 10.15
C VAL A 7 -11.19 17.27 8.96
N ASP A 8 -10.20 18.10 9.27
CA ASP A 8 -9.26 18.70 8.31
C ASP A 8 -7.91 18.94 9.01
N PRO A 9 -6.85 18.19 8.66
CA PRO A 9 -6.79 17.22 7.56
C PRO A 9 -7.40 15.86 7.90
N ILE A 10 -7.95 15.17 6.89
CA ILE A 10 -8.04 13.70 6.93
C ILE A 10 -6.63 13.13 6.74
N THR A 11 -6.15 12.38 7.74
CA THR A 11 -4.83 11.74 7.71
C THR A 11 -4.94 10.27 7.31
N ARG A 12 -3.79 9.61 7.08
CA ARG A 12 -3.71 8.22 6.60
C ARG A 12 -4.47 7.98 5.29
N ILE A 13 -4.43 8.96 4.40
CA ILE A 13 -4.88 8.87 3.00
C ILE A 13 -3.79 9.43 2.09
N GLU A 14 -3.93 9.21 0.78
CA GLU A 14 -3.19 10.00 -0.21
C GLU A 14 -3.90 11.34 -0.45
N GLY A 15 -3.13 12.41 -0.60
CA GLY A 15 -3.64 13.72 -1.00
C GLY A 15 -4.22 14.56 0.15
N HIS A 16 -5.20 15.40 -0.20
CA HIS A 16 -5.78 16.40 0.71
C HIS A 16 -7.30 16.31 0.67
N LEU A 17 -7.89 15.98 1.82
CA LEU A 17 -9.32 15.82 1.98
C LEU A 17 -9.77 16.47 3.28
N ARG A 18 -10.89 17.18 3.18
CA ARG A 18 -11.65 17.76 4.27
C ARG A 18 -13.03 17.11 4.29
N ILE A 19 -13.44 16.62 5.45
CA ILE A 19 -14.80 16.11 5.69
C ILE A 19 -15.49 16.99 6.72
N GLU A 20 -16.72 17.37 6.43
CA GLU A 20 -17.59 18.04 7.40
C GLU A 20 -18.87 17.22 7.58
N ALA A 21 -19.34 17.08 8.82
CA ALA A 21 -20.52 16.30 9.13
C ALA A 21 -21.46 17.10 10.05
N GLU A 22 -22.75 17.11 9.71
CA GLU A 22 -23.80 17.64 10.57
C GLU A 22 -24.33 16.53 11.47
N ILE A 23 -24.37 16.79 12.76
CA ILE A 23 -24.76 15.81 13.77
C ILE A 23 -26.04 16.26 14.47
N LYS A 24 -27.01 15.34 14.52
CA LYS A 24 -28.23 15.47 15.29
C LYS A 24 -28.48 14.19 16.07
N ASP A 25 -28.66 14.31 17.38
CA ASP A 25 -28.95 13.20 18.29
C ASP A 25 -27.93 12.04 18.17
N GLY A 26 -26.64 12.40 18.06
CA GLY A 26 -25.53 11.44 17.93
C GLY A 26 -25.43 10.75 16.56
N LYS A 27 -26.21 11.17 15.57
CA LYS A 27 -26.18 10.62 14.20
C LYS A 27 -25.74 11.69 13.21
N ILE A 28 -24.91 11.28 12.25
CA ILE A 28 -24.60 12.11 11.08
C ILE A 28 -25.87 12.19 10.23
N VAL A 29 -26.39 13.40 10.03
CA VAL A 29 -27.58 13.66 9.20
C VAL A 29 -27.23 14.25 7.83
N ASP A 30 -26.04 14.84 7.70
CA ASP A 30 -25.48 15.28 6.43
C ASP A 30 -23.94 15.21 6.48
N ALA A 31 -23.32 15.05 5.32
CA ALA A 31 -21.86 14.98 5.18
C ALA A 31 -21.38 15.61 3.87
N TYR A 32 -20.28 16.36 3.97
CA TYR A 32 -19.69 17.11 2.87
C TYR A 32 -18.24 16.65 2.66
N SER A 33 -17.91 16.31 1.42
CA SER A 33 -16.56 15.90 1.00
C SER A 33 -15.92 16.97 0.13
N SER A 34 -14.75 17.47 0.54
CA SER A 34 -14.03 18.52 -0.16
C SER A 34 -12.57 18.14 -0.38
N SER A 35 -12.17 17.98 -1.64
CA SER A 35 -10.77 17.84 -2.04
C SER A 35 -10.12 19.23 -2.11
N THR A 36 -9.09 19.46 -1.30
CA THR A 36 -8.49 20.79 -1.10
C THR A 36 -7.21 21.02 -1.92
N MET A 37 -6.99 20.24 -2.98
CA MET A 37 -5.80 20.33 -3.84
C MET A 37 -6.13 20.14 -5.33
N VAL A 38 -5.43 20.85 -6.20
CA VAL A 38 -5.51 20.70 -7.67
C VAL A 38 -4.13 20.90 -8.33
N ARG A 39 -3.84 20.13 -9.38
CA ARG A 39 -2.63 20.27 -10.21
C ARG A 39 -2.91 20.55 -11.69
N GLY A 40 -4.05 20.11 -12.22
CA GLY A 40 -4.46 20.38 -13.60
C GLY A 40 -3.66 19.61 -14.67
N ILE A 41 -3.28 18.35 -14.41
CA ILE A 41 -2.49 17.52 -15.34
C ILE A 41 -3.13 17.42 -16.73
N GLU A 42 -4.46 17.39 -16.82
CA GLU A 42 -5.21 17.38 -18.08
C GLU A 42 -4.89 18.60 -18.97
N LYS A 43 -4.70 19.78 -18.38
CA LYS A 43 -4.29 20.99 -19.11
C LYS A 43 -2.83 20.91 -19.52
N ILE A 44 -1.98 20.35 -18.66
CA ILE A 44 -0.53 20.23 -18.88
C ILE A 44 -0.22 19.33 -20.07
N VAL A 45 -1.02 18.29 -20.32
CA VAL A 45 -0.77 17.33 -21.40
C VAL A 45 -1.32 17.77 -22.76
N LYS A 46 -2.08 18.87 -22.84
CA LYS A 46 -2.57 19.39 -24.13
C LYS A 46 -1.41 19.77 -25.05
N GLY A 47 -1.47 19.30 -26.30
CA GLY A 47 -0.46 19.58 -27.32
C GLY A 47 0.86 18.81 -27.14
N ARG A 48 0.95 17.89 -26.17
CA ARG A 48 2.11 16.99 -26.04
C ARG A 48 2.01 15.83 -27.00
N ASP A 49 3.17 15.24 -27.32
CA ASP A 49 3.22 13.99 -28.07
C ASP A 49 2.51 12.88 -27.28
N PRO A 50 1.54 12.15 -27.87
CA PRO A 50 0.83 11.06 -27.19
C PRO A 50 1.76 10.01 -26.57
N ARG A 51 2.94 9.78 -27.15
CA ARG A 51 3.94 8.81 -26.65
C ARG A 51 4.52 9.21 -25.29
N ASP A 52 4.50 10.49 -24.96
CA ASP A 52 5.06 11.01 -23.70
C ASP A 52 4.02 11.10 -22.58
N VAL A 53 2.72 11.11 -22.92
CA VAL A 53 1.63 11.42 -21.98
C VAL A 53 1.62 10.47 -20.78
N TRP A 54 1.94 9.19 -20.96
CA TRP A 54 2.00 8.21 -19.87
C TRP A 54 2.93 8.68 -18.75
N ALA A 55 4.06 9.29 -19.09
CA ALA A 55 5.03 9.75 -18.11
C ALA A 55 4.49 10.92 -17.30
N PHE A 56 3.69 11.81 -17.90
CA PHE A 56 3.05 12.92 -17.19
C PHE A 56 1.94 12.42 -16.27
N VAL A 57 0.99 11.65 -16.81
CA VAL A 57 -0.19 11.23 -16.03
C VAL A 57 0.16 10.21 -14.95
N GLN A 58 1.26 9.46 -15.08
CA GLN A 58 1.76 8.62 -14.00
C GLN A 58 2.10 9.40 -12.72
N ARG A 59 2.45 10.69 -12.85
CA ARG A 59 2.71 11.57 -11.69
C ARG A 59 1.43 12.10 -11.07
N THR A 60 0.26 11.68 -11.55
CA THR A 60 -1.00 11.92 -10.85
C THR A 60 -0.95 11.31 -9.46
N CYS A 61 -0.45 10.09 -9.28
CA CYS A 61 -0.38 9.48 -7.96
C CYS A 61 0.86 8.58 -7.81
N GLY A 62 1.53 8.68 -6.65
CA GLY A 62 2.66 7.84 -6.28
C GLY A 62 2.27 6.57 -5.50
N VAL A 63 1.05 6.53 -4.93
CA VAL A 63 0.51 5.37 -4.20
C VAL A 63 0.01 4.33 -5.19
N CYS A 64 -1.06 4.65 -5.93
CA CYS A 64 -1.51 3.86 -7.08
C CYS A 64 -0.63 4.11 -8.31
N THR A 65 0.69 4.06 -8.12
CA THR A 65 1.68 4.15 -9.19
C THR A 65 1.41 3.08 -10.25
N THR A 66 2.02 3.13 -11.44
CA THR A 66 1.70 2.24 -12.57
C THR A 66 0.35 2.52 -13.26
N VAL A 67 -0.78 2.62 -12.55
CA VAL A 67 -2.12 2.53 -13.18
C VAL A 67 -2.40 3.62 -14.21
N HIS A 68 -2.01 4.86 -13.93
CA HIS A 68 -2.21 5.97 -14.85
C HIS A 68 -1.33 5.87 -16.10
N ALA A 69 -0.11 5.34 -15.97
CA ALA A 69 0.75 5.09 -17.13
C ALA A 69 0.15 3.98 -18.01
N LEU A 70 -0.29 2.88 -17.38
CA LEU A 70 -0.92 1.75 -18.07
C LEU A 70 -2.20 2.17 -18.80
N ALA A 71 -3.06 2.97 -18.16
CA ALA A 71 -4.24 3.53 -18.78
C ALA A 71 -3.89 4.45 -19.96
N SER A 72 -2.86 5.29 -19.80
CA SER A 72 -2.41 6.20 -20.87
C SER A 72 -1.89 5.47 -22.10
N VAL A 73 -1.02 4.46 -21.93
CA VAL A 73 -0.50 3.73 -23.09
C VAL A 73 -1.61 2.97 -23.80
N ARG A 74 -2.55 2.38 -23.04
CA ARG A 74 -3.74 1.72 -23.61
C ARG A 74 -4.63 2.68 -24.38
N ALA A 75 -4.86 3.89 -23.86
CA ALA A 75 -5.67 4.89 -24.54
C ALA A 75 -5.04 5.35 -25.87
N VAL A 76 -3.72 5.51 -25.91
CA VAL A 76 -3.01 5.85 -27.16
C VAL A 76 -3.00 4.68 -28.14
N GLU A 77 -2.80 3.46 -27.64
CA GLU A 77 -2.83 2.24 -28.45
C GLU A 77 -4.21 2.00 -29.07
N ASP A 78 -5.28 2.20 -28.30
CA ASP A 78 -6.66 2.14 -28.78
C ASP A 78 -6.93 3.17 -29.89
N ALA A 79 -6.55 4.43 -29.66
CA ALA A 79 -6.76 5.51 -30.64
C ALA A 79 -5.98 5.33 -31.95
N LEU A 80 -4.89 4.56 -31.93
CA LEU A 80 -4.02 4.31 -33.09
C LEU A 80 -4.13 2.86 -33.60
N GLU A 81 -5.07 2.06 -33.07
CA GLU A 81 -5.27 0.64 -33.41
C GLU A 81 -3.99 -0.21 -33.30
N ILE A 82 -3.14 0.10 -32.31
CA ILE A 82 -1.87 -0.60 -32.08
C ILE A 82 -2.13 -1.90 -31.32
N VAL A 83 -1.74 -3.02 -31.91
CA VAL A 83 -1.73 -4.34 -31.25
C VAL A 83 -0.35 -4.58 -30.64
N ILE A 84 -0.30 -4.71 -29.31
CA ILE A 84 0.96 -5.00 -28.60
C ILE A 84 1.31 -6.49 -28.65
N PRO A 85 2.59 -6.87 -28.57
CA PRO A 85 2.99 -8.28 -28.47
C PRO A 85 2.50 -8.93 -27.16
N PRO A 86 2.15 -10.23 -27.16
CA PRO A 86 1.66 -10.94 -25.97
C PRO A 86 2.58 -10.82 -24.74
N ASN A 87 3.90 -10.86 -24.95
CA ASN A 87 4.87 -10.71 -23.85
C ASN A 87 4.77 -9.33 -23.17
N ALA A 88 4.49 -8.27 -23.91
CA ALA A 88 4.32 -6.94 -23.34
C ALA A 88 3.04 -6.86 -22.51
N GLU A 89 1.95 -7.48 -22.98
CA GLU A 89 0.71 -7.60 -22.23
C GLU A 89 0.91 -8.35 -20.91
N MET A 90 1.61 -9.49 -20.95
CA MET A 90 1.92 -10.28 -19.75
C MET A 90 2.73 -9.47 -18.74
N VAL A 91 3.78 -8.75 -19.17
CA VAL A 91 4.57 -7.88 -18.29
C VAL A 91 3.69 -6.79 -17.65
N ARG A 92 2.82 -6.13 -18.45
CA ARG A 92 1.90 -5.11 -17.94
C ARG A 92 0.95 -5.69 -16.88
N ASN A 93 0.43 -6.89 -17.11
CA ASN A 93 -0.46 -7.58 -16.16
C ASN A 93 0.27 -7.99 -14.88
N ILE A 94 1.52 -8.47 -14.97
CA ILE A 94 2.34 -8.80 -13.80
C ILE A 94 2.65 -7.56 -12.96
N MET A 95 3.01 -6.44 -13.60
CA MET A 95 3.22 -5.17 -12.92
C MET A 95 1.93 -4.70 -12.23
N ALA A 96 0.80 -4.70 -12.95
CA ALA A 96 -0.49 -4.35 -12.35
C ALA A 96 -0.85 -5.26 -11.15
N GLY A 97 -0.69 -6.58 -11.27
CA GLY A 97 -0.94 -7.50 -10.15
C GLY A 97 -0.02 -7.26 -8.95
N SER A 98 1.25 -6.92 -9.21
CA SER A 98 2.23 -6.60 -8.17
C SER A 98 1.89 -5.29 -7.45
N LEU A 99 1.37 -4.30 -8.17
CA LEU A 99 0.82 -3.09 -7.56
C LEU A 99 -0.36 -3.43 -6.65
N TYR A 100 -1.32 -4.25 -7.09
CA TYR A 100 -2.48 -4.59 -6.26
C TYR A 100 -2.09 -5.24 -4.94
N MET A 101 -1.15 -6.21 -4.98
CA MET A 101 -0.62 -6.82 -3.77
C MET A 101 0.05 -5.77 -2.85
N HIS A 102 0.88 -4.89 -3.42
CA HIS A 102 1.56 -3.83 -2.67
C HIS A 102 0.58 -2.84 -2.03
N ASP A 103 -0.27 -2.22 -2.85
CA ASP A 103 -1.17 -1.13 -2.49
C ASP A 103 -2.17 -1.58 -1.42
N HIS A 104 -2.79 -2.77 -1.60
CA HIS A 104 -3.79 -3.26 -0.63
C HIS A 104 -3.20 -3.62 0.73
N VAL A 105 -2.01 -4.25 0.77
CA VAL A 105 -1.34 -4.57 2.04
C VAL A 105 -0.89 -3.29 2.75
N VAL A 106 -0.32 -2.33 2.02
CA VAL A 106 0.07 -1.03 2.58
C VAL A 106 -1.16 -0.25 3.08
N HIS A 107 -2.24 -0.23 2.31
CA HIS A 107 -3.49 0.38 2.72
C HIS A 107 -4.02 -0.26 4.02
N PHE A 108 -4.13 -1.58 4.05
CA PHE A 108 -4.67 -2.28 5.22
C PHE A 108 -3.88 -1.97 6.49
N TYR A 109 -2.55 -2.13 6.48
CA TYR A 109 -1.76 -1.92 7.68
C TYR A 109 -1.45 -0.45 7.95
N HIS A 110 -0.90 0.26 6.98
CA HIS A 110 -0.29 1.57 7.21
C HIS A 110 -1.26 2.73 7.07
N LEU A 111 -2.41 2.52 6.44
CA LEU A 111 -3.47 3.53 6.33
C LEU A 111 -4.67 3.20 7.21
N HIS A 112 -5.14 1.95 7.24
CA HIS A 112 -6.45 1.62 7.82
C HIS A 112 -6.37 0.96 9.21
N ALA A 113 -5.39 0.12 9.49
CA ALA A 113 -5.38 -0.72 10.70
C ALA A 113 -5.46 0.08 12.01
N LEU A 114 -4.91 1.29 12.06
CA LEU A 114 -4.93 2.13 13.26
C LEU A 114 -6.30 2.77 13.57
N ASP A 115 -7.32 2.53 12.73
CA ASP A 115 -8.72 2.76 13.10
C ASP A 115 -9.28 1.64 14.01
N TRP A 116 -8.66 0.47 13.96
CA TRP A 116 -9.14 -0.77 14.59
C TRP A 116 -8.22 -1.27 15.71
N VAL A 117 -6.92 -1.03 15.57
CA VAL A 117 -5.85 -1.55 16.42
C VAL A 117 -5.42 -0.49 17.43
N ASP A 118 -5.53 -0.82 18.71
CA ASP A 118 -5.05 0.02 19.80
C ASP A 118 -3.60 -0.32 20.17
N VAL A 119 -2.67 0.53 19.74
CA VAL A 119 -1.23 0.35 19.96
C VAL A 119 -0.84 0.43 21.44
N VAL A 120 -1.57 1.21 22.24
CA VAL A 120 -1.31 1.32 23.69
C VAL A 120 -1.85 0.11 24.41
N ASN A 121 -3.01 -0.40 24.01
CA ASN A 121 -3.58 -1.63 24.55
C ASN A 121 -2.70 -2.86 24.27
N ALA A 122 -1.96 -2.90 23.16
CA ALA A 122 -0.98 -3.95 22.87
C ALA A 122 0.09 -4.12 23.96
N LEU A 123 0.37 -3.08 24.75
CA LEU A 123 1.31 -3.14 25.88
C LEU A 123 0.79 -4.01 27.05
N GLN A 124 -0.50 -4.31 27.07
CA GLN A 124 -1.13 -5.18 28.08
C GLN A 124 -1.13 -6.66 27.68
N ALA A 125 -0.76 -6.98 26.43
CA ALA A 125 -0.85 -8.32 25.88
C ALA A 125 0.08 -9.32 26.57
N ASP A 126 -0.38 -10.56 26.73
CA ASP A 126 0.49 -11.70 27.06
C ASP A 126 1.13 -12.24 25.76
N PRO A 127 2.48 -12.22 25.63
CA PRO A 127 3.15 -12.73 24.43
C PRO A 127 2.88 -14.21 24.13
N VAL A 128 2.65 -15.04 25.16
CA VAL A 128 2.34 -16.47 24.97
C VAL A 128 0.95 -16.61 24.36
N LYS A 129 -0.06 -15.92 24.90
CA LYS A 129 -1.42 -15.94 24.34
C LYS A 129 -1.49 -15.28 22.96
N THR A 130 -0.66 -14.27 22.70
CA THR A 130 -0.54 -13.67 21.37
C THR A 130 0.02 -14.67 20.38
N SER A 131 1.01 -15.46 20.78
CA SER A 131 1.57 -16.57 20.00
C SER A 131 0.53 -17.65 19.69
N GLU A 132 -0.22 -18.10 20.71
CA GLU A 132 -1.31 -19.06 20.55
C GLU A 132 -2.39 -18.54 19.59
N LEU A 133 -2.80 -17.27 19.73
CA LEU A 133 -3.76 -16.64 18.84
C LEU A 133 -3.24 -16.62 17.39
N ALA A 134 -2.02 -16.14 17.16
CA ALA A 134 -1.44 -16.07 15.81
C ALA A 134 -1.36 -17.46 15.15
N GLN A 135 -0.93 -18.49 15.89
CA GLN A 135 -0.84 -19.87 15.40
C GLN A 135 -2.21 -20.52 15.17
N SER A 136 -3.25 -20.10 15.89
CA SER A 136 -4.61 -20.56 15.65
C SER A 136 -5.21 -20.03 14.34
N LEU A 137 -4.71 -18.89 13.85
CA LEU A 137 -5.23 -18.19 12.67
C LEU A 137 -4.42 -18.48 11.40
N SER A 138 -3.12 -18.74 11.53
CA SER A 138 -2.23 -18.84 10.37
C SER A 138 -1.01 -19.73 10.65
N ASN A 139 -0.47 -20.30 9.58
CA ASN A 139 0.82 -21.00 9.58
C ASN A 139 2.02 -20.06 9.40
N TRP A 140 1.82 -18.73 9.55
CA TRP A 140 2.90 -17.76 9.46
C TRP A 140 4.01 -18.07 10.48
N PRO A 141 5.27 -18.22 10.03
CA PRO A 141 6.34 -18.75 10.89
C PRO A 141 6.78 -17.79 12.00
N LYS A 142 6.56 -16.47 11.86
CA LYS A 142 6.93 -15.49 12.89
C LYS A 142 5.83 -15.34 13.94
N SER A 143 5.59 -16.41 14.68
CA SER A 143 4.48 -16.49 15.64
C SER A 143 4.92 -17.01 17.00
N SER A 144 6.22 -16.96 17.35
CA SER A 144 6.72 -17.47 18.62
C SER A 144 6.46 -16.50 19.80
N PRO A 145 6.34 -16.99 21.04
CA PRO A 145 6.18 -16.12 22.21
C PRO A 145 7.34 -15.14 22.39
N GLY A 146 8.56 -15.57 22.07
CA GLY A 146 9.76 -14.73 22.12
C GLY A 146 9.70 -13.57 21.12
N TYR A 147 9.23 -13.84 19.89
CA TYR A 147 9.04 -12.80 18.87
C TYR A 147 8.06 -11.72 19.35
N PHE A 148 6.88 -12.11 19.83
CA PHE A 148 5.90 -11.16 20.36
C PHE A 148 6.40 -10.43 21.62
N SER A 149 7.19 -11.09 22.47
CA SER A 149 7.83 -10.45 23.63
C SER A 149 8.78 -9.34 23.19
N ASP A 150 9.58 -9.57 22.15
CA ASP A 150 10.53 -8.58 21.65
C ASP A 150 9.84 -7.41 20.92
N ILE A 151 8.78 -7.69 20.16
CA ILE A 151 7.92 -6.64 19.58
C ILE A 151 7.30 -5.78 20.69
N LYS A 152 6.71 -6.42 21.72
CA LYS A 152 6.14 -5.71 22.87
C LYS A 152 7.18 -4.82 23.54
N LYS A 153 8.37 -5.34 23.87
CA LYS A 153 9.46 -4.55 24.46
C LYS A 153 9.86 -3.35 23.60
N ARG A 154 9.94 -3.54 22.27
CA ARG A 154 10.27 -2.47 21.33
C ARG A 154 9.23 -1.34 21.37
N ILE A 155 7.95 -1.69 21.36
CA ILE A 155 6.85 -0.70 21.42
C ILE A 155 6.79 -0.05 22.80
N THR A 156 6.95 -0.81 23.89
CA THR A 156 7.03 -0.28 25.26
C THR A 156 8.12 0.78 25.36
N LYS A 157 9.35 0.47 24.91
CA LYS A 157 10.46 1.44 24.93
C LYS A 157 10.17 2.69 24.09
N PHE A 158 9.49 2.53 22.95
CA PHE A 158 9.08 3.65 22.11
C PHE A 158 8.05 4.54 22.83
N VAL A 159 7.05 3.95 23.49
CA VAL A 159 6.02 4.67 24.24
C VAL A 159 6.62 5.37 25.47
N GLU A 160 7.44 4.67 26.24
CA GLU A 160 8.12 5.20 27.43
C GLU A 160 9.10 6.33 27.13
N SER A 161 9.59 6.43 25.89
CA SER A 161 10.44 7.56 25.47
C SER A 161 9.70 8.91 25.50
N GLY A 162 8.37 8.90 25.51
CA GLY A 162 7.54 10.10 25.35
C GLY A 162 7.52 10.67 23.93
N GLN A 163 8.33 10.14 23.01
CA GLN A 163 8.42 10.57 21.61
C GLN A 163 7.55 9.68 20.71
N LEU A 164 6.23 9.78 20.85
CA LEU A 164 5.26 8.88 20.20
C LEU A 164 5.17 9.01 18.67
N GLY A 165 5.80 10.02 18.06
CA GLY A 165 5.83 10.19 16.61
C GLY A 165 4.44 10.10 15.98
N ILE A 166 4.27 9.17 15.03
CA ILE A 166 2.99 8.93 14.34
C ILE A 166 1.85 8.44 15.26
N PHE A 167 2.15 8.03 16.50
CA PHE A 167 1.17 7.59 17.47
C PHE A 167 0.78 8.67 18.49
N ALA A 168 1.41 9.86 18.43
CA ALA A 168 1.04 10.97 19.29
C ALA A 168 -0.39 11.43 19.03
N ASN A 169 -1.15 11.72 20.09
CA ASN A 169 -2.56 12.17 20.02
C ASN A 169 -3.49 11.25 19.21
N GLY A 170 -3.19 9.94 19.15
CA GLY A 170 -4.08 8.95 18.57
C GLY A 170 -5.31 8.67 19.45
N TYR A 171 -6.31 8.00 18.89
CA TYR A 171 -7.58 7.68 19.55
C TYR A 171 -7.50 6.44 20.47
N TRP A 172 -6.36 6.25 21.13
CA TRP A 172 -6.09 5.07 21.97
C TRP A 172 -7.05 5.01 23.16
N GLY A 173 -7.57 3.82 23.47
CA GLY A 173 -8.58 3.61 24.50
C GLY A 173 -9.99 4.05 24.13
N HIS A 174 -10.23 4.51 22.90
CA HIS A 174 -11.57 4.89 22.45
C HIS A 174 -12.55 3.71 22.57
N PRO A 175 -13.80 3.90 23.03
CA PRO A 175 -14.73 2.80 23.28
C PRO A 175 -15.06 1.91 22.07
N GLN A 176 -14.79 2.37 20.84
CA GLN A 176 -14.99 1.59 19.61
C GLN A 176 -13.79 0.72 19.23
N MET A 177 -12.63 0.86 19.87
CA MET A 177 -11.52 -0.09 19.73
C MET A 177 -11.84 -1.34 20.54
N LYS A 178 -12.18 -2.44 19.87
CA LYS A 178 -12.75 -3.64 20.50
C LYS A 178 -11.81 -4.84 20.60
N LEU A 179 -10.67 -4.79 19.92
CA LEU A 179 -9.75 -5.92 19.90
C LEU A 179 -9.13 -6.14 21.29
N PRO A 180 -8.96 -7.40 21.73
CA PRO A 180 -8.19 -7.71 22.93
C PRO A 180 -6.70 -7.37 22.73
N ALA A 181 -5.98 -7.24 23.83
CA ALA A 181 -4.57 -6.85 23.82
C ALA A 181 -3.70 -7.77 22.95
N GLU A 182 -3.95 -9.08 23.01
CA GLU A 182 -3.26 -10.09 22.20
C GLU A 182 -3.45 -9.86 20.70
N ALA A 183 -4.67 -9.55 20.25
CA ALA A 183 -4.95 -9.25 18.85
C ALA A 183 -4.30 -7.92 18.43
N ASN A 184 -4.28 -6.91 19.32
CA ASN A 184 -3.58 -5.66 19.06
C ASN A 184 -2.06 -5.89 18.91
N LEU A 185 -1.42 -6.67 19.79
CA LEU A 185 0.01 -6.96 19.68
C LEU A 185 0.35 -7.75 18.41
N MET A 186 -0.48 -8.72 18.04
CA MET A 186 -0.35 -9.45 16.77
C MET A 186 -0.44 -8.50 15.57
N ALA A 187 -1.45 -7.61 15.55
CA ALA A 187 -1.65 -6.68 14.45
C ALA A 187 -0.51 -5.64 14.35
N VAL A 188 0.04 -5.16 15.48
CA VAL A 188 1.22 -4.28 15.46
C VAL A 188 2.46 -5.01 14.95
N ALA A 189 2.64 -6.30 15.28
CA ALA A 189 3.71 -7.10 14.71
C ALA A 189 3.55 -7.17 13.18
N HIS A 190 2.37 -7.54 12.68
CA HIS A 190 2.09 -7.63 11.24
C HIS A 190 2.20 -6.27 10.53
N TYR A 191 1.84 -5.15 11.18
CA TYR A 191 2.06 -3.79 10.67
C TYR A 191 3.55 -3.54 10.38
N LEU A 192 4.43 -3.93 11.30
CA LEU A 192 5.88 -3.79 11.13
C LEU A 192 6.43 -4.76 10.09
N GLU A 193 5.91 -5.99 10.02
CA GLU A 193 6.28 -6.95 8.99
C GLU A 193 5.87 -6.48 7.59
N ALA A 194 4.67 -5.92 7.44
CA ALA A 194 4.17 -5.38 6.19
C ALA A 194 5.03 -4.20 5.71
N LEU A 195 5.55 -3.38 6.63
CA LEU A 195 6.44 -2.27 6.29
C LEU A 195 7.78 -2.76 5.69
N GLU A 196 8.28 -3.89 6.18
CA GLU A 196 9.48 -4.54 5.65
C GLU A 196 9.22 -5.34 4.38
N TRP A 197 8.06 -5.98 4.25
CA TRP A 197 7.68 -6.77 3.08
C TRP A 197 7.39 -5.91 1.86
N GLN A 198 6.71 -4.77 2.04
CA GLN A 198 6.19 -3.98 0.91
C GLN A 198 7.31 -3.46 -0.03
N LYS A 199 8.52 -3.22 0.49
CA LYS A 199 9.67 -2.80 -0.33
C LYS A 199 10.23 -3.91 -1.21
N GLU A 200 9.89 -5.17 -0.94
CA GLU A 200 10.33 -6.33 -1.71
C GLU A 200 9.45 -6.54 -2.94
N ILE A 201 8.13 -6.57 -2.77
CA ILE A 201 7.20 -6.85 -3.89
C ILE A 201 7.32 -5.81 -5.03
N VAL A 202 7.63 -4.55 -4.70
CA VAL A 202 7.85 -3.50 -5.70
C VAL A 202 9.10 -3.70 -6.56
N LYS A 203 10.02 -4.60 -6.21
CA LYS A 203 11.17 -4.95 -7.05
C LYS A 203 10.73 -5.60 -8.38
N VAL A 204 9.52 -6.15 -8.46
CA VAL A 204 8.92 -6.56 -9.75
C VAL A 204 8.80 -5.38 -10.71
N HIS A 205 8.32 -4.22 -10.24
CA HIS A 205 8.32 -2.99 -11.03
C HIS A 205 9.74 -2.52 -11.36
N THR A 206 10.70 -2.69 -10.46
CA THR A 206 12.10 -2.33 -10.73
C THR A 206 12.69 -3.18 -11.85
N ILE A 207 12.39 -4.48 -11.92
CA ILE A 207 12.90 -5.37 -12.96
C ILE A 207 12.31 -5.05 -14.34
N PHE A 208 10.99 -4.83 -14.42
CA PHE A 208 10.32 -4.59 -15.71
C PHE A 208 10.28 -3.12 -16.13
N GLY A 209 10.19 -2.20 -15.17
CA GLY A 209 10.01 -0.77 -15.40
C GLY A 209 11.18 0.10 -14.92
N GLY A 210 12.24 -0.51 -14.38
CA GLY A 210 13.48 0.18 -13.96
C GLY A 210 13.44 0.83 -12.58
N LYS A 211 12.25 1.13 -12.02
CA LYS A 211 12.11 1.73 -10.67
C LYS A 211 10.70 1.57 -10.10
N ASN A 212 10.59 1.80 -8.78
CA ASN A 212 9.35 2.07 -8.08
C ASN A 212 9.63 3.11 -6.98
N PRO A 213 8.76 4.13 -6.78
CA PRO A 213 7.56 4.46 -7.57
C PRO A 213 7.85 4.95 -8.99
N HIS A 214 6.80 5.00 -9.80
CA HIS A 214 6.78 5.48 -11.20
C HIS A 214 7.68 4.69 -12.18
N PRO A 215 7.44 3.38 -12.36
CA PRO A 215 8.13 2.59 -13.39
C PRO A 215 7.87 3.10 -14.81
N ASN A 216 8.76 2.79 -15.74
CA ASN A 216 8.64 3.22 -17.13
C ASN A 216 7.71 2.33 -17.96
N TYR A 217 6.98 2.96 -18.89
CA TYR A 217 6.10 2.30 -19.87
C TYR A 217 6.48 2.74 -21.29
N LEU A 218 5.89 2.07 -22.29
CA LEU A 218 6.10 2.39 -23.71
C LEU A 218 4.80 2.15 -24.49
N VAL A 219 4.37 3.13 -25.29
CA VAL A 219 3.29 2.93 -26.27
C VAL A 219 3.74 1.88 -27.30
N GLY A 220 2.94 0.84 -27.50
CA GLY A 220 3.25 -0.29 -28.37
C GLY A 220 3.90 -1.48 -27.65
N GLY A 221 4.17 -1.41 -26.34
CA GLY A 221 4.69 -2.55 -25.59
C GLY A 221 5.29 -2.21 -24.23
N MET A 222 6.53 -2.66 -23.99
CA MET A 222 7.33 -2.38 -22.80
C MET A 222 8.80 -2.19 -23.20
N ALA A 223 9.53 -1.34 -22.46
CA ALA A 223 10.94 -1.04 -22.75
C ALA A 223 11.91 -2.16 -22.33
N CYS A 224 11.48 -3.10 -21.48
CA CYS A 224 12.29 -4.21 -21.00
C CYS A 224 12.37 -5.34 -22.05
N ALA A 225 13.34 -5.24 -22.95
CA ALA A 225 13.59 -6.27 -23.97
C ALA A 225 14.00 -7.61 -23.32
N ILE A 226 13.50 -8.72 -23.88
CA ILE A 226 13.90 -10.07 -23.48
C ILE A 226 15.13 -10.46 -24.27
N ASN A 227 16.19 -10.87 -23.56
CA ASN A 227 17.39 -11.42 -24.16
C ASN A 227 18.01 -12.43 -23.20
N THR A 228 17.99 -13.72 -23.58
CA THR A 228 18.48 -14.82 -22.75
C THR A 228 20.00 -14.98 -22.77
N GLU A 229 20.68 -14.34 -23.71
CA GLU A 229 22.13 -14.47 -23.94
C GLU A 229 22.92 -13.25 -23.44
N ASN A 230 22.25 -12.11 -23.26
CA ASN A 230 22.88 -10.85 -22.86
C ASN A 230 22.45 -10.41 -21.44
N PRO A 231 23.39 -10.03 -20.56
CA PRO A 231 23.05 -9.55 -19.21
C PRO A 231 22.24 -8.23 -19.18
N GLY A 232 22.19 -7.48 -20.28
CA GLY A 232 21.45 -6.22 -20.40
C GLY A 232 19.94 -6.37 -20.70
N GLY A 233 19.45 -7.58 -21.00
CA GLY A 233 18.02 -7.85 -21.22
C GLY A 233 17.39 -8.64 -20.08
N LEU A 234 16.08 -8.85 -20.15
CA LEU A 234 15.38 -9.81 -19.29
C LEU A 234 15.84 -11.23 -19.65
N ASN A 235 16.46 -11.90 -18.69
CA ASN A 235 17.03 -13.24 -18.81
C ASN A 235 16.47 -14.16 -17.71
N ALA A 236 16.94 -15.42 -17.69
CA ALA A 236 16.48 -16.42 -16.74
C ALA A 236 16.66 -16.00 -15.27
N GLU A 237 17.76 -15.33 -14.93
CA GLU A 237 18.03 -14.85 -13.57
C GLU A 237 16.99 -13.81 -13.12
N ARG A 238 16.72 -12.81 -13.97
CA ARG A 238 15.73 -11.76 -13.69
C ARG A 238 14.33 -12.32 -13.53
N LEU A 239 13.94 -13.26 -14.40
CA LEU A 239 12.63 -13.91 -14.35
C LEU A 239 12.48 -14.82 -13.12
N ALA A 240 13.53 -15.54 -12.73
CA ALA A 240 13.53 -16.32 -11.49
C ALA A 240 13.36 -15.44 -10.25
N MET A 241 14.00 -14.26 -10.24
CA MET A 241 13.80 -13.27 -9.17
C MET A 241 12.35 -12.76 -9.12
N VAL A 242 11.74 -12.46 -10.26
CA VAL A 242 10.31 -12.08 -10.33
C VAL A 242 9.43 -13.19 -9.76
N GLY A 243 9.65 -14.45 -10.16
CA GLY A 243 8.89 -15.59 -9.65
C GLY A 243 8.96 -15.71 -8.13
N LYS A 244 10.17 -15.60 -7.56
CA LYS A 244 10.38 -15.59 -6.11
C LYS A 244 9.65 -14.45 -5.40
N LEU A 245 9.71 -13.23 -5.95
CA LEU A 245 9.04 -12.07 -5.36
C LEU A 245 7.53 -12.21 -5.37
N ILE A 246 6.95 -12.76 -6.44
CA ILE A 246 5.50 -13.02 -6.54
C ILE A 246 5.08 -14.09 -5.53
N GLU A 247 5.85 -15.18 -5.40
CA GLU A 247 5.56 -16.23 -4.42
C GLU A 247 5.64 -15.71 -2.99
N GLN A 248 6.67 -14.93 -2.66
CA GLN A 248 6.78 -14.25 -1.37
C GLN A 248 5.63 -13.26 -1.13
N GLY A 249 5.20 -12.56 -2.19
CA GLY A 249 4.06 -11.65 -2.14
C GLY A 249 2.76 -12.37 -1.81
N LYS A 250 2.49 -13.45 -2.54
CA LYS A 250 1.33 -14.33 -2.33
C LYS A 250 1.32 -14.93 -0.92
N ASN A 251 2.45 -15.47 -0.47
CA ASN A 251 2.54 -16.08 0.87
C ASN A 251 2.26 -15.07 1.98
N PHE A 252 2.72 -13.82 1.86
CA PHE A 252 2.41 -12.78 2.83
C PHE A 252 0.92 -12.43 2.82
N VAL A 253 0.33 -12.30 1.62
CA VAL A 253 -1.11 -12.04 1.48
C VAL A 253 -1.94 -13.17 2.09
N GLU A 254 -1.60 -14.44 1.84
CA GLU A 254 -2.40 -15.58 2.31
C GLU A 254 -2.23 -15.91 3.79
N GLN A 255 -1.12 -15.50 4.41
CA GLN A 255 -0.78 -15.90 5.78
C GLN A 255 -0.74 -14.74 6.79
N VAL A 256 -0.77 -13.49 6.32
CA VAL A 256 -0.61 -12.30 7.19
C VAL A 256 -1.74 -11.28 7.00
N TYR A 257 -1.98 -10.83 5.75
CA TYR A 257 -3.01 -9.86 5.38
C TYR A 257 -4.42 -10.41 5.59
#